data_AF-A0A950ZVT1-F1
#
_entry.id   AF-A0A950ZVT1-F1
#
_cell.length_a   1.000
_cell.length_b   1.000
_cell.length_c   1.000
_cell.angle_alpha   90.00
_cell.angle_beta   90.00
_cell.angle_gamma   90.00
#
_symmetry.space_group_name_H-M   'P 1'
#
loop_
_entity.id
_entity.type
_entity.pdbx_description
1 polymer ?
#
loop_
_entity_poly.entity_id
_entity_poly.type
_entity_poly.pdbx_seq_one_letter_code
_entity_poly.pdbx_strand_id
1 'polypeptide(L)'
;VTRFSGRRAPIWQGTTMHVHPHVMHESYSHEVSSAGLWLGAGSAPLFYSYAVPQPDGFATAQVSPSQGTYDAGMGEFVLPYAAVRNSDNPDETLMRFLQTTYAAAADLGKWDRDLLEHRVACTCSPEELRRLKGTP
;
A
#
# COMPACT_ATOMS: atom_id res chain seq x y z
N VAL A 1 3.57 -3.02 -3.73
CA VAL A 1 3.96 -3.41 -2.36
C VAL A 1 2.71 -3.74 -1.58
N THR A 2 2.76 -4.77 -0.74
CA THR A 2 1.61 -5.22 0.04
C THR A 2 2.06 -5.47 1.47
N ARG A 3 1.35 -4.90 2.44
CA ARG A 3 1.59 -5.07 3.88
C ARG A 3 0.36 -5.70 4.53
N PHE A 4 0.59 -6.60 5.47
CA PHE A 4 -0.46 -7.26 6.23
C PHE A 4 -0.41 -6.82 7.68
N SER A 5 -1.56 -6.71 8.33
CA SER A 5 -1.63 -6.35 9.76
C SER A 5 -1.21 -7.48 10.69
N GLY A 6 -1.18 -8.71 10.18
CA GLY A 6 -1.02 -9.94 10.95
C GLY A 6 -2.35 -10.51 11.47
N ARG A 7 -3.47 -9.76 11.37
CA ARG A 7 -4.81 -10.24 11.74
C ARG A 7 -5.54 -10.84 10.54
N ARG A 8 -6.40 -11.84 10.81
CA ARG A 8 -7.34 -12.35 9.79
C ARG A 8 -8.38 -11.30 9.44
N ALA A 9 -8.68 -11.19 8.15
CA ALA A 9 -9.81 -10.40 7.68
C ALA A 9 -11.13 -11.19 7.84
N PRO A 10 -12.28 -10.52 7.94
CA PRO A 10 -13.57 -11.15 7.73
C PRO A 10 -13.62 -11.85 6.38
N ILE A 11 -14.42 -12.93 6.27
CA ILE A 11 -14.60 -13.61 5.00
C ILE A 11 -15.17 -12.63 3.97
N TRP A 12 -14.53 -12.53 2.81
CA TRP A 12 -15.00 -11.63 1.76
C TRP A 12 -16.39 -12.04 1.26
N GLN A 13 -17.31 -11.07 1.16
CA GLN A 13 -18.73 -11.28 0.84
C GLN A 13 -19.18 -10.60 -0.48
N GLY A 14 -18.25 -10.02 -1.25
CA GLY A 14 -18.58 -9.30 -2.47
C GLY A 14 -18.83 -10.22 -3.68
N THR A 15 -18.89 -9.61 -4.86
CA THR A 15 -18.81 -10.31 -6.15
C THR A 15 -17.75 -9.63 -7.03
N THR A 16 -16.99 -10.43 -7.77
CA THR A 16 -15.96 -9.97 -8.71
C THR A 16 -16.19 -10.64 -10.05
N MET A 17 -16.22 -9.86 -11.12
CA MET A 17 -16.46 -10.40 -12.46
C MET A 17 -15.39 -11.44 -12.82
N HIS A 18 -15.83 -12.61 -13.27
CA HIS A 18 -14.97 -13.71 -13.72
C HIS A 18 -13.95 -14.23 -12.69
N VAL A 19 -14.18 -14.00 -11.39
CA VAL A 19 -13.31 -14.51 -10.32
C VAL A 19 -14.14 -15.30 -9.32
N HIS A 20 -13.79 -16.57 -9.13
CA HIS A 20 -14.46 -17.44 -8.16
C HIS A 20 -14.22 -16.94 -6.72
N PRO A 21 -15.23 -16.93 -5.83
CA PRO A 21 -15.09 -16.38 -4.47
C PRO A 21 -13.92 -16.94 -3.66
N HIS A 22 -13.59 -18.22 -3.83
CA HIS A 22 -12.43 -18.86 -3.20
C HIS A 22 -11.12 -18.09 -3.46
N VAL A 23 -10.93 -17.53 -4.67
CA VAL A 23 -9.73 -16.74 -4.99
C VAL A 23 -9.68 -15.49 -4.12
N MET A 24 -10.83 -14.85 -3.89
CA MET A 24 -10.93 -13.67 -3.03
C MET A 24 -10.71 -14.02 -1.56
N HIS A 25 -11.23 -15.17 -1.10
CA HIS A 25 -11.01 -15.65 0.27
C HIS A 25 -9.54 -15.91 0.58
N GLU A 26 -8.81 -16.52 -0.36
CA GLU A 26 -7.37 -16.74 -0.21
C GLU A 26 -6.58 -15.43 -0.30
N SER A 27 -6.87 -14.61 -1.32
CA SER A 27 -6.15 -13.34 -1.57
C SER A 27 -6.30 -12.33 -0.43
N TYR A 28 -7.48 -12.31 0.21
CA TYR A 28 -7.82 -11.38 1.28
C TYR A 28 -8.12 -12.11 2.59
N SER A 29 -7.36 -13.17 2.88
CA SER A 29 -7.47 -13.96 4.13
C SER A 29 -7.05 -13.18 5.38
N HIS A 30 -6.21 -12.15 5.20
CA HIS A 30 -5.69 -11.28 6.24
C HIS A 30 -5.95 -9.82 5.88
N GLU A 31 -6.03 -8.97 6.90
CA GLU A 31 -6.15 -7.53 6.65
C GLU A 31 -4.90 -7.04 5.93
N VAL A 32 -5.11 -6.27 4.86
CA VAL A 32 -4.05 -5.91 3.93
C VAL A 32 -4.17 -4.46 3.49
N SER A 33 -3.02 -3.83 3.25
CA SER A 33 -2.88 -2.55 2.56
C SER A 33 -1.94 -2.80 1.40
N SER A 34 -2.40 -2.50 0.19
CA SER A 34 -1.66 -2.79 -1.03
C SER A 34 -1.61 -1.55 -1.90
N ALA A 35 -0.47 -1.33 -2.53
CA ALA A 35 -0.25 -0.22 -3.42
C ALA A 35 0.61 -0.65 -4.62
N GLY A 36 0.40 0.00 -5.76
CA GLY A 36 1.08 -0.36 -6.99
C GLY A 36 0.90 0.66 -8.10
N LEU A 37 1.15 0.24 -9.33
CA LEU A 37 0.99 1.04 -10.54
C LEU A 37 0.04 0.30 -11.49
N TRP A 38 -1.05 0.96 -11.85
CA TRP A 38 -1.82 0.59 -13.01
C TRP A 38 -1.20 1.25 -14.23
N LEU A 39 -0.75 0.45 -15.20
CA LEU A 39 -0.15 0.97 -16.44
C LEU A 39 -1.19 1.64 -17.36
N GLY A 40 -2.48 1.40 -17.11
CA GLY A 40 -3.57 1.89 -17.96
C GLY A 40 -3.69 1.05 -19.24
N ALA A 41 -4.70 0.18 -19.30
CA ALA A 41 -5.02 -0.57 -20.52
C ALA A 41 -5.92 0.29 -21.44
N GLY A 42 -5.37 1.41 -21.93
CA GLY A 42 -6.11 2.41 -22.74
C GLY A 42 -6.52 3.67 -21.97
N SER A 43 -6.19 3.75 -20.67
CA SER A 43 -6.27 4.95 -19.84
C SER A 43 -4.87 5.45 -19.48
N ALA A 44 -4.76 6.65 -18.89
CA ALA A 44 -3.49 7.15 -18.38
C ALA A 44 -3.04 6.31 -17.16
N PRO A 45 -1.72 6.04 -17.00
CA PRO A 45 -1.21 5.29 -15.86
C PRO A 45 -1.40 6.05 -14.55
N LEU A 46 -1.59 5.31 -13.46
CA LEU A 46 -1.74 5.86 -12.12
C LEU A 46 -1.19 4.92 -11.04
N PHE A 47 -0.67 5.51 -9.97
CA PHE A 47 -0.36 4.77 -8.75
C PHE A 47 -1.64 4.59 -7.95
N TYR A 48 -1.79 3.44 -7.31
CA TYR A 48 -2.97 3.13 -6.50
C TYR A 48 -2.58 2.69 -5.09
N SER A 49 -3.51 2.80 -4.15
CA SER A 49 -3.42 2.25 -2.80
C SER A 49 -4.80 1.92 -2.24
N TYR A 50 -5.00 0.70 -1.75
CA TYR A 50 -6.24 0.25 -1.13
C TYR A 50 -5.98 -0.51 0.18
N ALA A 51 -7.06 -0.77 0.93
CA ALA A 51 -7.05 -1.64 2.10
C ALA A 51 -8.24 -2.61 2.09
N VAL A 52 -8.03 -3.85 2.55
CA VAL A 52 -9.07 -4.87 2.67
C VAL A 52 -8.98 -5.56 4.04
N PRO A 53 -10.07 -5.62 4.83
CA PRO A 53 -11.27 -4.82 4.65
C PRO A 53 -10.91 -3.33 4.72
N GLN A 54 -11.67 -2.50 4.03
CA GLN A 54 -11.48 -1.05 4.11
C GLN A 54 -11.84 -0.57 5.54
N PRO A 55 -10.92 0.10 6.26
CA PRO A 55 -11.25 0.68 7.56
C PRO A 55 -12.29 1.80 7.45
N ASP A 56 -13.09 2.00 8.50
CA ASP A 56 -14.00 3.13 8.59
C ASP A 56 -13.23 4.46 8.48
N GLY A 57 -13.75 5.38 7.68
CA GLY A 57 -13.11 6.67 7.41
C GLY A 57 -11.96 6.65 6.41
N PHE A 58 -11.56 5.48 5.88
CA PHE A 58 -10.43 5.39 4.95
C PHE A 58 -10.66 6.19 3.66
N ALA A 59 -11.85 6.09 3.07
CA ALA A 59 -12.22 6.80 1.84
C ALA A 59 -12.20 8.33 1.96
N THR A 60 -12.23 8.87 3.19
CA THR A 60 -12.22 10.31 3.47
C THR A 60 -10.94 10.75 4.20
N ALA A 61 -9.97 9.84 4.38
CA ALA A 61 -8.70 10.16 5.00
C ALA A 61 -7.94 11.20 4.19
N GLN A 62 -7.29 12.14 4.89
CA GLN A 62 -6.42 13.12 4.25
C GLN A 62 -5.12 12.43 3.85
N VAL A 63 -4.86 12.37 2.54
CA VAL A 63 -3.64 11.83 1.97
C VAL A 63 -2.84 12.94 1.31
N SER A 64 -1.55 12.69 1.10
CA SER A 64 -0.65 13.63 0.44
C SER A 64 0.17 12.90 -0.62
N PRO A 65 0.49 13.50 -1.76
CA PRO A 65 0.24 14.90 -2.11
C PRO A 65 -1.23 15.13 -2.49
N SER A 66 -1.66 16.39 -2.64
CA SER A 66 -3.08 16.74 -2.86
C SER A 66 -3.65 16.23 -4.19
N GLN A 67 -2.79 15.81 -5.12
CA GLN A 67 -3.17 15.14 -6.37
C GLN A 67 -3.58 13.67 -6.15
N GLY A 68 -3.28 13.10 -4.99
CA GLY A 68 -3.76 11.79 -4.58
C GLY A 68 -5.17 11.89 -4.04
N THR A 69 -6.13 11.20 -4.66
CA THR A 69 -7.56 11.28 -4.31
C THR A 69 -8.18 9.90 -4.22
N TYR A 70 -9.24 9.75 -3.43
CA TYR A 70 -9.98 8.50 -3.37
C TYR A 70 -10.95 8.39 -4.56
N ASP A 71 -10.85 7.28 -5.31
CA ASP A 71 -11.81 6.92 -6.37
C ASP A 71 -12.83 5.92 -5.79
N ALA A 72 -14.06 6.39 -5.57
CA ALA A 72 -15.13 5.57 -5.02
C ALA A 72 -15.62 4.46 -5.98
N GLY A 73 -15.46 4.63 -7.29
CA GLY A 73 -15.79 3.61 -8.27
C GLY A 73 -14.81 2.46 -8.25
N MET A 74 -13.54 2.74 -7.99
CA MET A 74 -12.48 1.73 -7.87
C MET A 74 -12.30 1.19 -6.44
N GLY A 75 -12.70 1.96 -5.43
CA GLY A 75 -12.50 1.60 -4.02
C GLY A 75 -11.05 1.79 -3.54
N GLU A 76 -10.31 2.72 -4.15
CA GLU A 76 -8.89 2.92 -3.87
C GLU A 76 -8.46 4.39 -3.98
N PHE A 77 -7.39 4.75 -3.28
CA PHE A 77 -6.68 6.00 -3.55
C PHE A 77 -5.90 5.88 -4.85
N VAL A 78 -5.96 6.92 -5.67
CA VAL A 78 -5.25 7.01 -6.94
C VAL A 78 -4.40 8.28 -6.99
N LEU A 79 -3.22 8.18 -7.58
CA LEU A 79 -2.33 9.30 -7.89
C LEU A 79 -1.93 9.22 -9.37
N PRO A 80 -2.30 10.20 -10.22
CA PRO A 80 -1.92 10.18 -11.62
C PRO A 80 -0.40 10.10 -11.80
N TYR A 81 0.07 9.20 -12.67
CA TYR A 81 1.50 9.07 -12.96
C TYR A 81 2.12 10.40 -13.44
N ALA A 82 1.36 11.18 -14.21
CA ALA A 82 1.79 12.49 -14.69
C ALA A 82 2.07 13.48 -13.54
N ALA A 83 1.34 13.39 -12.43
CA ALA A 83 1.57 14.25 -11.26
C ALA A 83 2.94 13.95 -10.61
N VAL A 84 3.32 12.67 -10.56
CA VAL A 84 4.65 12.25 -10.08
C VAL A 84 5.73 12.66 -11.08
N ARG A 85 5.53 12.34 -12.36
CA ARG A 85 6.50 12.61 -13.44
C ARG A 85 6.84 14.10 -13.58
N ASN A 86 5.86 14.98 -13.37
CA ASN A 86 6.01 16.43 -13.55
C ASN A 86 6.31 17.16 -12.23
N SER A 87 6.48 16.44 -11.11
CA SER A 87 6.86 17.05 -9.84
C SER A 87 8.35 17.39 -9.78
N ASP A 88 8.70 18.38 -8.98
CA ASP A 88 10.11 18.78 -8.76
C ASP A 88 10.93 17.66 -8.10
N ASN A 89 10.27 16.80 -7.29
CA ASN A 89 10.86 15.64 -6.64
C ASN A 89 9.93 14.41 -6.78
N PRO A 90 10.07 13.61 -7.86
CA PRO A 90 9.21 12.47 -8.13
C PRO A 90 9.24 11.39 -7.04
N ASP A 91 10.42 11.09 -6.51
CA ASP A 91 10.60 10.07 -5.48
C ASP A 91 9.87 10.46 -4.20
N GLU A 92 10.05 11.70 -3.75
CA GLU A 92 9.36 12.21 -2.57
C GLU A 92 7.84 12.28 -2.76
N THR A 93 7.39 12.72 -3.94
CA THR A 93 5.97 12.82 -4.28
C THR A 93 5.29 11.45 -4.21
N LEU A 94 5.90 10.43 -4.83
CA LEU A 94 5.37 9.08 -4.77
C LEU A 94 5.46 8.49 -3.36
N MET A 95 6.59 8.66 -2.67
CA MET A 95 6.77 8.12 -1.32
C MET A 95 5.76 8.71 -0.33
N ARG A 96 5.46 10.01 -0.44
CA ARG A 96 4.45 10.67 0.39
C ARG A 96 3.07 10.07 0.17
N PHE A 97 2.69 9.78 -1.07
CA PHE A 97 1.45 9.09 -1.39
C PHE A 97 1.39 7.72 -0.72
N LEU A 98 2.38 6.88 -0.99
CA LEU A 98 2.43 5.51 -0.44
C LEU A 98 2.44 5.48 1.09
N GLN A 99 3.14 6.44 1.73
CA GLN A 99 3.23 6.52 3.18
C GLN A 99 1.94 7.01 3.82
N THR A 100 1.32 8.06 3.27
CA THR A 100 0.10 8.62 3.86
C THR A 100 -1.11 7.71 3.66
N THR A 101 -1.23 7.02 2.52
CA THR A 101 -2.29 6.01 2.33
C THR A 101 -2.10 4.78 3.21
N TYR A 102 -0.85 4.33 3.41
CA TYR A 102 -0.54 3.26 4.36
C TYR A 102 -0.86 3.67 5.80
N ALA A 103 -0.43 4.87 6.23
CA ALA A 103 -0.72 5.38 7.56
C ALA A 103 -2.23 5.47 7.79
N ALA A 104 -2.99 5.98 6.83
CA ALA A 104 -4.46 6.00 6.91
C ALA A 104 -5.04 4.58 7.11
N ALA A 105 -4.56 3.58 6.36
CA ALA A 105 -5.01 2.21 6.52
C ALA A 105 -4.65 1.62 7.90
N ALA A 106 -3.39 1.79 8.33
CA ALA A 106 -2.88 1.24 9.58
C ALA A 106 -3.50 1.92 10.80
N ASP A 107 -3.62 3.25 10.81
CA ASP A 107 -4.14 4.02 11.94
C ASP A 107 -5.65 3.78 12.10
N LEU A 108 -6.43 3.90 11.03
CA LEU A 108 -7.88 3.66 11.07
C LEU A 108 -8.21 2.19 11.30
N GLY A 109 -7.40 1.29 10.74
CA GLY A 109 -7.46 -0.14 10.99
C GLY A 109 -6.98 -0.54 12.39
N LYS A 110 -6.40 0.38 13.18
CA LYS A 110 -5.82 0.10 14.50
C LYS A 110 -4.80 -1.05 14.46
N TRP A 111 -3.91 -1.02 13.48
CA TRP A 111 -2.86 -2.02 13.32
C TRP A 111 -1.76 -1.80 14.37
N ASP A 112 -1.05 -2.87 14.72
CA ASP A 112 0.14 -2.79 15.57
C ASP A 112 1.30 -2.25 14.74
N ARG A 113 1.44 -0.91 14.68
CA ARG A 113 2.47 -0.26 13.84
C ARG A 113 3.88 -0.52 14.35
N ASP A 114 4.06 -0.70 15.66
CA ASP A 114 5.35 -1.03 16.24
C ASP A 114 5.82 -2.40 15.71
N LEU A 115 4.94 -3.40 15.69
CA LEU A 115 5.25 -4.70 15.10
C LEU A 115 5.62 -4.62 13.62
N LEU A 116 4.99 -3.72 12.86
CA LEU A 116 5.08 -3.67 11.39
C LEU A 116 6.19 -2.72 10.85
N GLU A 117 6.59 -1.73 11.64
CA GLU A 117 7.49 -0.66 11.23
C GLU A 117 8.82 -0.68 11.96
N HIS A 118 8.88 -1.35 13.12
CA HIS A 118 10.14 -1.55 13.82
C HIS A 118 11.10 -2.32 12.92
N ARG A 119 12.14 -1.63 12.45
CA ARG A 119 13.22 -2.28 11.73
C ARG A 119 13.96 -3.15 12.73
N VAL A 120 14.16 -4.42 12.40
CA VAL A 120 15.10 -5.26 13.14
C VAL A 120 16.41 -4.49 13.22
N ALA A 121 16.84 -4.12 14.42
CA ALA A 121 18.15 -3.56 14.63
C ALA A 121 19.13 -4.65 14.21
N CYS A 122 19.77 -4.49 13.05
CA CYS A 122 20.81 -5.41 12.65
C CYS A 122 21.97 -5.19 13.62
N THR A 123 22.22 -6.18 14.47
CA THR A 123 23.42 -6.24 15.29
C THR A 123 24.64 -6.65 14.47
N CYS A 124 24.45 -6.93 13.17
CA CYS A 124 25.52 -7.18 12.24
C CYS A 124 26.44 -5.96 12.18
N SER A 125 27.68 -6.14 12.63
CA SER A 125 28.71 -5.11 12.56
C SER A 125 28.95 -4.69 11.10
N PRO A 126 29.39 -3.46 10.85
CA PRO A 126 29.81 -3.04 9.51
C PRO A 126 30.84 -3.98 8.87
N GLU A 127 31.66 -4.68 9.66
CA GLU A 127 32.60 -5.71 9.20
C GLU A 127 31.92 -7.00 8.71
N GLU A 128 30.90 -7.50 9.41
CA GLU A 128 30.13 -8.67 8.98
C GLU A 128 29.39 -8.42 7.67
N LEU A 129 28.86 -7.21 7.49
CA LEU A 129 28.23 -6.80 6.23
C LEU A 129 29.21 -6.71 5.05
N ARG A 130 30.47 -6.30 5.30
CA ARG A 130 31.52 -6.29 4.27
C ARG A 130 31.96 -7.70 3.90
N ARG A 131 32.16 -8.59 4.89
CA ARG A 131 32.48 -10.01 4.67
C ARG A 131 31.42 -10.74 3.84
N LEU A 132 30.13 -10.50 4.12
CA LEU A 132 29.03 -11.11 3.39
C LEU A 132 28.88 -10.61 1.95
N LYS A 133 29.32 -9.38 1.66
CA LYS A 133 29.22 -8.77 0.32
C LYS A 133 30.37 -9.13 -0.63
N GLY A 134 31.32 -9.96 -0.19
CA GLY A 134 32.38 -10.51 -1.04
C GLY A 134 33.21 -9.46 -1.80
N THR A 135 33.27 -8.23 -1.29
CA THR A 135 34.14 -7.18 -1.83
C THR A 135 35.37 -7.12 -0.93
N PRO A 136 36.59 -7.29 -1.47
CA PRO A 136 37.81 -7.23 -0.68
C PRO A 136 37.97 -5.91 0.06
#